data_AF-A0A8T3ZAE5-F1
#
_entry.id   AF-A0A8T3ZAE5-F1
#
_cell.length_a   1.000
_cell.length_b   1.000
_cell.length_c   1.000
_cell.angle_alpha   90.00
_cell.angle_beta   90.00
_cell.angle_gamma   90.00
#
_symmetry.space_group_name_H-M   'P 1'
#
loop_
_entity.id
_entity.type
_entity.pdbx_description
1 polymer ?
#
loop_
_entity_poly.entity_id
_entity_poly.type
_entity_poly.pdbx_seq_one_letter_code
_entity_poly.pdbx_strand_id
1 'polypeptide(L)'
;MDQTASVDDRQVDSLPVSQCEAIEHNARFIVVGGGAQNIFDRVGQRLPKMTSVCINTNEEHLSGSCADMRILVGKDVTYGQDCQYPEVGAHCVENCKGEIESAIDGADFVYILAGLGGGTGSGISPFIAAMCKDKGIPSFGVAVMPFAAEGKARAEVARIALEEMRRHTLLTVAIENDSVAKVSKDLGLQQWVDLTDEAVLKLVSSIHEHVSKPYQHVIDQAIESAQECEDGTIDIEFHRDIGEASGPRNQESA
;
A
#
# COMPACT_ATOMS: atom_id res chain seq x y z
N MET A 1 9.93 -38.01 63.28
CA MET A 1 8.78 -37.45 62.54
C MET A 1 9.32 -36.26 61.79
N ASP A 2 9.81 -36.53 60.60
CA ASP A 2 10.28 -35.54 59.64
C ASP A 2 9.65 -35.98 58.31
N GLN A 3 8.79 -35.12 57.75
CA GLN A 3 8.19 -35.31 56.44
C GLN A 3 8.20 -33.96 55.74
N THR A 4 9.25 -33.79 54.93
CA THR A 4 9.31 -32.86 53.82
C THR A 4 8.16 -33.14 52.85
N ALA A 5 7.26 -32.17 52.68
CA ALA A 5 6.27 -32.17 51.60
C ALA A 5 6.76 -31.24 50.49
N SER A 6 7.27 -31.85 49.42
CA SER A 6 7.53 -31.22 48.12
C SER A 6 6.19 -30.75 47.51
N VAL A 7 6.08 -29.46 47.23
CA VAL A 7 4.96 -28.92 46.45
C VAL A 7 5.31 -29.00 44.97
N ASP A 8 4.92 -30.14 44.41
CA ASP A 8 4.33 -30.36 43.09
C ASP A 8 4.52 -29.27 42.01
N ASP A 9 5.36 -29.61 41.03
CA ASP A 9 5.48 -28.99 39.70
C ASP A 9 4.13 -29.01 38.97
N ARG A 10 3.24 -28.08 39.32
CA ARG A 10 2.07 -27.81 38.50
C ARG A 10 2.50 -27.02 37.28
N GLN A 11 2.70 -27.77 36.20
CA GLN A 11 2.54 -27.37 34.79
C GLN A 11 2.32 -25.87 34.63
N VAL A 12 3.42 -25.15 34.39
CA VAL A 12 3.36 -23.93 33.61
C VAL A 12 2.97 -24.40 32.21
N ASP A 13 1.66 -24.52 31.96
CA ASP A 13 1.14 -24.70 30.62
C ASP A 13 1.77 -23.59 29.79
N SER A 14 2.67 -24.00 28.90
CA SER A 14 3.36 -23.13 27.96
C SER A 14 2.33 -22.21 27.34
N LEU A 15 2.46 -20.90 27.58
CA LEU A 15 1.72 -19.90 26.83
C LEU A 15 1.81 -20.28 25.34
N PRO A 16 0.70 -20.32 24.60
CA PRO A 16 0.72 -20.68 23.19
C PRO A 16 1.28 -19.49 22.39
N VAL A 17 2.58 -19.22 22.53
CA VAL A 17 3.32 -18.25 21.71
C VAL A 17 3.56 -18.84 20.31
N SER A 18 3.44 -20.16 20.17
CA SER A 18 3.75 -20.91 18.95
C SER A 18 2.69 -20.85 17.84
N GLN A 19 1.59 -20.11 18.00
CA GLN A 19 0.54 -19.96 16.97
C GLN A 19 -0.10 -18.57 16.94
N CYS A 20 0.69 -17.51 16.97
CA CYS A 20 0.19 -16.25 16.39
C CYS A 20 0.27 -16.37 14.86
N GLU A 21 -0.85 -16.73 14.22
CA GLU A 21 -0.98 -16.58 12.77
C GLU A 21 -0.67 -15.13 12.38
N ALA A 22 0.13 -14.94 11.32
CA ALA A 22 0.38 -13.61 10.79
C ALA A 22 -0.97 -12.95 10.50
N ILE A 23 -1.19 -11.76 11.04
CA ILE A 23 -2.41 -10.99 10.75
C ILE A 23 -2.37 -10.69 9.25
N GLU A 24 -3.21 -11.37 8.46
CA GLU A 24 -3.37 -11.06 7.05
C GLU A 24 -4.11 -9.73 6.94
N HIS A 25 -3.39 -8.67 6.60
CA HIS A 25 -3.99 -7.37 6.32
C HIS A 25 -4.69 -7.37 4.96
N ASN A 26 -5.88 -6.76 4.89
CA ASN A 26 -6.59 -6.51 3.64
C ASN A 26 -5.97 -5.31 2.93
N ALA A 27 -4.80 -5.52 2.34
CA ALA A 27 -4.09 -4.51 1.58
C ALA A 27 -4.57 -4.44 0.12
N ARG A 28 -4.74 -3.22 -0.41
CA ARG A 28 -5.06 -2.98 -1.82
C ARG A 28 -3.88 -2.40 -2.57
N PHE A 29 -3.69 -2.84 -3.81
CA PHE A 29 -2.65 -2.35 -4.70
C PHE A 29 -3.27 -1.71 -5.94
N ILE A 30 -3.36 -0.39 -5.96
CA ILE A 30 -3.98 0.39 -7.03
C ILE A 30 -2.92 0.79 -8.05
N VAL A 31 -3.15 0.44 -9.31
CA VAL A 31 -2.24 0.66 -10.43
C VAL A 31 -2.91 1.64 -11.39
N VAL A 32 -2.27 2.79 -11.64
CA VAL A 32 -2.93 3.90 -12.37
C VAL A 32 -2.16 4.28 -13.63
N GLY A 33 -2.83 4.09 -14.78
CA GLY A 33 -2.33 4.44 -16.10
C GLY A 33 -1.29 3.47 -16.68
N GLY A 34 -0.98 3.65 -17.97
CA GLY A 34 -0.21 2.66 -18.73
C GLY A 34 1.21 2.41 -18.26
N GLY A 35 1.92 3.43 -17.77
CA GLY A 35 3.28 3.26 -17.22
C GLY A 35 3.31 2.37 -15.99
N ALA A 36 2.40 2.62 -15.04
CA ALA A 36 2.24 1.78 -13.85
C ALA A 36 1.75 0.38 -14.19
N GLN A 37 0.80 0.27 -15.13
CA GLN A 37 0.30 -1.01 -15.59
C GLN A 37 1.41 -1.88 -16.17
N ASN A 38 2.27 -1.31 -17.03
CA ASN A 38 3.42 -2.01 -17.59
C ASN A 38 4.36 -2.57 -16.50
N ILE A 39 4.63 -1.78 -15.47
CA ILE A 39 5.46 -2.21 -14.34
C ILE A 39 4.76 -3.36 -13.60
N PHE A 40 3.50 -3.16 -13.23
CA PHE A 40 2.72 -4.13 -12.48
C PHE A 40 2.57 -5.45 -13.24
N ASP A 41 2.34 -5.42 -14.54
CA ASP A 41 2.20 -6.64 -15.35
C ASP A 41 3.49 -7.47 -15.36
N ARG A 42 4.66 -6.86 -15.14
CA ARG A 42 5.97 -7.54 -15.07
C ARG A 42 6.35 -8.01 -13.66
N VAL A 43 5.99 -7.27 -12.60
CA VAL A 43 6.43 -7.58 -11.23
C VAL A 43 5.31 -7.99 -10.27
N GLY A 44 4.04 -7.84 -10.66
CA GLY A 44 2.88 -8.01 -9.81
C GLY A 44 2.81 -9.37 -9.13
N GLN A 45 3.17 -10.44 -9.84
CA GLN A 45 3.21 -11.80 -9.29
C GLN A 45 4.29 -12.02 -8.23
N ARG A 46 5.30 -11.14 -8.16
CA ARG A 46 6.39 -11.20 -7.17
C ARG A 46 6.10 -10.32 -5.95
N LEU A 47 5.06 -9.49 -5.99
CA LEU A 47 4.63 -8.67 -4.87
C LEU A 47 4.00 -9.53 -3.78
N PRO A 48 4.01 -9.05 -2.52
CA PRO A 48 3.19 -9.64 -1.46
C PRO A 48 1.73 -9.75 -1.90
N LYS A 49 1.03 -10.77 -1.39
CA LYS A 49 -0.37 -11.02 -1.74
C LYS A 49 -1.23 -9.85 -1.27
N MET A 50 -1.84 -9.16 -2.23
CA MET A 50 -2.71 -8.00 -2.04
C MET A 50 -3.77 -8.03 -3.14
N THR A 51 -4.96 -7.49 -2.89
CA THR A 51 -5.94 -7.36 -3.97
C THR A 51 -5.55 -6.19 -4.87
N SER A 52 -5.25 -6.50 -6.12
CA SER A 52 -4.77 -5.55 -7.12
C SER A 52 -5.89 -4.99 -7.99
N VAL A 53 -5.85 -3.69 -8.25
CA VAL A 53 -6.85 -2.98 -9.05
C VAL A 53 -6.12 -2.12 -10.08
N CYS A 54 -6.28 -2.42 -11.35
CA CYS A 54 -5.74 -1.58 -12.43
C CYS A 54 -6.81 -0.60 -12.93
N ILE A 55 -6.45 0.68 -13.02
CA ILE A 55 -7.32 1.78 -13.42
C ILE A 55 -6.67 2.50 -14.59
N ASN A 56 -7.37 2.55 -15.72
CA ASN A 56 -6.83 3.12 -16.96
C ASN A 56 -7.96 3.70 -17.82
N THR A 57 -7.67 4.70 -18.68
CA THR A 57 -8.62 5.19 -19.69
C THR A 57 -8.49 4.45 -21.02
N ASN A 58 -7.37 3.76 -21.24
CA ASN A 58 -7.13 2.98 -22.45
C ASN A 58 -7.69 1.56 -22.29
N GLU A 59 -8.76 1.25 -23.03
CA GLU A 59 -9.47 -0.03 -22.95
C GLU A 59 -8.62 -1.21 -23.45
N GLU A 60 -7.90 -1.02 -24.55
CA GLU A 60 -7.02 -2.06 -25.11
C GLU A 60 -5.88 -2.39 -24.15
N HIS A 61 -5.21 -1.37 -23.61
CA HIS A 61 -4.12 -1.56 -22.66
C HIS A 61 -4.65 -2.23 -21.39
N LEU A 62 -5.74 -1.73 -20.81
CA LEU A 62 -6.34 -2.29 -19.60
C LEU A 62 -6.72 -3.77 -19.75
N SER A 63 -7.20 -4.17 -20.92
CA SER A 63 -7.61 -5.56 -21.20
C SER A 63 -6.48 -6.58 -20.98
N GLY A 64 -5.23 -6.15 -21.19
CA GLY A 64 -4.02 -6.97 -21.03
C GLY A 64 -3.51 -7.07 -19.59
N SER A 65 -4.08 -6.33 -18.63
CA SER A 65 -3.55 -6.29 -17.26
C SER A 65 -3.72 -7.61 -16.51
N CYS A 66 -2.71 -7.98 -15.72
CA CYS A 66 -2.77 -9.14 -14.83
C CYS A 66 -3.41 -8.87 -13.46
N ALA A 67 -3.93 -7.66 -13.21
CA ALA A 67 -4.58 -7.29 -11.96
C ALA A 67 -5.88 -8.07 -11.71
N ASP A 68 -6.22 -8.26 -10.43
CA ASP A 68 -7.44 -8.97 -9.98
C ASP A 68 -8.70 -8.24 -10.42
N MET A 69 -8.66 -6.91 -10.38
CA MET A 69 -9.74 -6.03 -10.81
C MET A 69 -9.24 -5.02 -11.85
N ARG A 70 -10.12 -4.65 -12.79
CA ARG A 70 -9.81 -3.69 -13.85
C ARG A 70 -10.96 -2.70 -13.96
N ILE A 71 -10.65 -1.42 -13.87
CA ILE A 71 -11.63 -0.33 -13.94
C ILE A 71 -11.27 0.55 -15.13
N LEU A 72 -12.14 0.56 -16.13
CA LEU A 72 -12.04 1.46 -17.26
C LEU A 72 -12.71 2.77 -16.90
N VAL A 73 -11.95 3.85 -16.86
CA VAL A 73 -12.46 5.19 -16.53
C VAL A 73 -12.59 6.06 -17.77
N GLY A 74 -13.55 6.97 -17.78
CA GLY A 74 -13.72 7.96 -18.84
C GLY A 74 -14.03 7.40 -20.23
N LYS A 75 -14.68 6.23 -20.35
CA LYS A 75 -15.05 5.65 -21.65
C LYS A 75 -15.92 6.60 -22.50
N ASP A 76 -16.75 7.39 -21.84
CA ASP A 76 -17.59 8.44 -22.41
C ASP A 76 -16.82 9.72 -22.80
N VAL A 77 -15.65 9.95 -22.20
CA VAL A 77 -14.78 11.12 -22.44
C VAL A 77 -13.69 10.82 -23.48
N THR A 78 -13.01 9.69 -23.34
CA THR A 78 -11.85 9.32 -24.17
C THR A 78 -12.20 8.31 -25.25
N TYR A 79 -13.42 7.77 -25.28
CA TYR A 79 -13.82 6.69 -26.18
C TYR A 79 -12.92 5.45 -26.06
N GLY A 80 -12.42 5.17 -24.84
CA GLY A 80 -11.52 4.05 -24.55
C GLY A 80 -10.06 4.28 -24.98
N GLN A 81 -9.68 5.52 -25.30
CA GLN A 81 -8.31 5.90 -25.66
C GLN A 81 -7.51 6.42 -24.45
N ASP A 82 -6.19 6.40 -24.58
CA ASP A 82 -5.31 6.96 -23.53
C ASP A 82 -5.41 8.48 -23.46
N CYS A 83 -5.55 8.99 -22.24
CA CYS A 83 -5.67 10.40 -21.99
C CYS A 83 -4.29 11.09 -21.95
N GLN A 84 -4.12 12.16 -22.73
CA GLN A 84 -2.85 12.90 -22.80
C GLN A 84 -2.71 14.01 -21.76
N TYR A 85 -3.84 14.49 -21.19
CA TYR A 85 -3.87 15.67 -20.34
C TYR A 85 -4.41 15.35 -18.93
N PRO A 86 -3.72 15.75 -17.86
CA PRO A 86 -4.12 15.43 -16.48
C PRO A 86 -5.53 15.90 -16.12
N GLU A 87 -5.94 17.08 -16.59
CA GLU A 87 -7.26 17.63 -16.34
C GLU A 87 -8.38 16.78 -16.94
N VAL A 88 -8.14 16.20 -18.11
CA VAL A 88 -9.07 15.26 -18.73
C VAL A 88 -9.06 13.94 -17.96
N GLY A 89 -7.89 13.47 -17.53
CA GLY A 89 -7.76 12.28 -16.68
C GLY A 89 -8.54 12.42 -15.36
N ALA A 90 -8.48 13.58 -14.71
CA ALA A 90 -9.25 13.88 -13.50
C ALA A 90 -10.76 13.85 -13.77
N HIS A 91 -11.21 14.45 -14.88
CA HIS A 91 -12.62 14.43 -15.27
C HIS A 91 -13.13 13.02 -15.56
N CYS A 92 -12.29 12.15 -16.13
CA CYS A 92 -12.64 10.74 -16.39
C CYS A 92 -13.04 9.96 -15.13
N VAL A 93 -12.64 10.43 -13.95
CA VAL A 93 -12.95 9.73 -12.69
C VAL A 93 -14.34 10.07 -12.15
N GLU A 94 -14.91 11.22 -12.51
CA GLU A 94 -16.19 11.69 -11.95
C GLU A 94 -17.31 10.64 -12.07
N ASN A 95 -17.40 10.00 -13.23
CA ASN A 95 -18.43 8.98 -13.53
C ASN A 95 -18.10 7.59 -12.98
N CYS A 96 -16.86 7.36 -12.55
CA CYS A 96 -16.39 6.06 -12.01
C CYS A 96 -16.06 6.13 -10.52
N LYS A 97 -16.39 7.24 -9.84
CA LYS A 97 -16.03 7.46 -8.43
C LYS A 97 -16.53 6.33 -7.53
N GLY A 98 -17.79 5.93 -7.65
CA GLY A 98 -18.38 4.88 -6.81
C GLY A 98 -17.74 3.51 -7.01
N GLU A 99 -17.30 3.19 -8.23
CA GLU A 99 -16.59 1.94 -8.52
C GLU A 99 -15.20 1.92 -7.88
N ILE A 100 -14.47 3.04 -7.96
CA ILE A 100 -13.15 3.18 -7.35
C ILE A 100 -13.26 3.18 -5.83
N GLU A 101 -14.25 3.86 -5.26
CA GLU A 101 -14.53 3.83 -3.81
C GLU A 101 -14.79 2.39 -3.35
N SER A 102 -15.63 1.64 -4.07
CA SER A 102 -15.91 0.23 -3.76
C SER A 102 -14.66 -0.65 -3.85
N ALA A 103 -13.71 -0.31 -4.72
CA ALA A 103 -12.47 -1.06 -4.90
C ALA A 103 -11.45 -0.84 -3.76
N ILE A 104 -11.53 0.30 -3.04
CA ILE A 104 -10.68 0.61 -1.89
C ILE A 104 -11.37 0.38 -0.54
N ASP A 105 -12.68 0.19 -0.52
CA ASP A 105 -13.44 0.01 0.71
C ASP A 105 -13.03 -1.25 1.50
N GLY A 106 -12.96 -1.09 2.82
CA GLY A 106 -12.56 -2.14 3.75
C GLY A 106 -11.06 -2.47 3.75
N ALA A 107 -10.24 -1.74 3.00
CA ALA A 107 -8.80 -1.89 3.01
C ALA A 107 -8.18 -1.38 4.31
N ASP A 108 -7.25 -2.13 4.90
CA ASP A 108 -6.46 -1.65 6.04
C ASP A 108 -5.48 -0.55 5.62
N PHE A 109 -4.95 -0.68 4.40
CA PHE A 109 -4.13 0.34 3.73
C PHE A 109 -4.09 0.10 2.22
N VAL A 110 -3.68 1.14 1.49
CA VAL A 110 -3.68 1.17 0.03
C VAL A 110 -2.32 1.58 -0.52
N TYR A 111 -1.76 0.83 -1.46
CA TYR A 111 -0.66 1.30 -2.31
C TYR A 111 -1.21 1.92 -3.58
N ILE A 112 -0.63 3.03 -4.03
CA ILE A 112 -0.99 3.71 -5.28
C ILE A 112 0.26 3.78 -6.14
N LEU A 113 0.40 2.88 -7.11
CA LEU A 113 1.45 2.91 -8.12
C LEU A 113 0.97 3.72 -9.33
N ALA A 114 1.69 4.79 -9.67
CA ALA A 114 1.35 5.65 -10.80
C ALA A 114 2.59 6.01 -11.63
N GLY A 115 2.46 5.91 -12.96
CA GLY A 115 3.40 6.52 -13.90
C GLY A 115 3.00 7.97 -14.14
N LEU A 116 3.80 8.91 -13.67
CA LEU A 116 3.50 10.34 -13.76
C LEU A 116 4.06 10.96 -15.05
N GLY A 117 3.52 12.11 -15.45
CA GLY A 117 3.90 12.85 -16.65
C GLY A 117 2.96 12.66 -17.85
N GLY A 118 2.14 11.60 -17.86
CA GLY A 118 1.02 11.42 -18.80
C GLY A 118 -0.30 11.99 -18.26
N GLY A 119 -1.40 11.84 -19.00
CA GLY A 119 -2.72 12.33 -18.56
C GLY A 119 -3.39 11.40 -17.54
N THR A 120 -3.47 10.11 -17.83
CA THR A 120 -4.14 9.12 -16.99
C THR A 120 -3.51 9.01 -15.59
N GLY A 121 -2.22 8.68 -15.50
CA GLY A 121 -1.52 8.53 -14.22
C GLY A 121 -1.52 9.81 -13.40
N SER A 122 -1.19 10.95 -14.02
CA SER A 122 -1.07 12.24 -13.33
C SER A 122 -2.41 12.84 -12.92
N GLY A 123 -3.48 12.60 -13.69
CA GLY A 123 -4.82 13.12 -13.41
C GLY A 123 -5.58 12.30 -12.38
N ILE A 124 -5.44 10.97 -12.41
CA ILE A 124 -6.27 10.06 -11.61
C ILE A 124 -5.62 9.76 -10.26
N SER A 125 -4.30 9.57 -10.20
CA SER A 125 -3.64 9.07 -9.00
C SER A 125 -3.75 10.02 -7.78
N PRO A 126 -3.68 11.37 -7.91
CA PRO A 126 -3.91 12.26 -6.77
C PRO A 126 -5.35 12.19 -6.26
N PHE A 127 -6.32 11.97 -7.15
CA PHE A 127 -7.73 11.87 -6.80
C PHE A 127 -8.02 10.59 -6.00
N ILE A 128 -7.41 9.46 -6.37
CA ILE A 128 -7.50 8.22 -5.58
C ILE A 128 -6.85 8.40 -4.21
N ALA A 129 -5.70 9.07 -4.13
CA ALA A 129 -5.06 9.37 -2.85
C ALA A 129 -5.97 10.23 -1.97
N ALA A 130 -6.64 11.24 -2.56
CA ALA A 130 -7.61 12.07 -1.85
C ALA A 130 -8.80 11.24 -1.32
N MET A 131 -9.35 10.32 -2.12
CA MET A 131 -10.42 9.43 -1.65
C MET A 131 -9.98 8.56 -0.46
N CYS A 132 -8.77 8.01 -0.51
CA CYS A 132 -8.24 7.21 0.60
C CYS A 132 -8.19 8.05 1.88
N LYS A 133 -7.69 9.29 1.77
CA LYS A 133 -7.62 10.23 2.90
C LYS A 133 -9.01 10.59 3.44
N ASP A 134 -9.98 10.87 2.58
CA ASP A 134 -11.35 11.19 2.97
C ASP A 134 -12.03 10.01 3.70
N LYS A 135 -11.68 8.78 3.33
CA LYS A 135 -12.14 7.55 4.00
C LYS A 135 -11.32 7.15 5.23
N GLY A 136 -10.26 7.90 5.56
CA GLY A 136 -9.37 7.57 6.68
C GLY A 136 -8.50 6.34 6.46
N ILE A 137 -8.32 5.91 5.20
CA ILE A 137 -7.51 4.75 4.84
C ILE A 137 -6.07 5.22 4.60
N PRO A 138 -5.07 4.72 5.36
CA PRO A 138 -3.67 5.01 5.11
C PRO A 138 -3.26 4.60 3.69
N SER A 139 -2.62 5.51 2.96
CA SER A 139 -2.18 5.24 1.58
C SER A 139 -0.70 5.55 1.37
N PHE A 140 -0.04 4.71 0.57
CA PHE A 140 1.36 4.79 0.20
C PHE A 140 1.48 5.03 -1.32
N GLY A 141 1.95 6.21 -1.72
CA GLY A 141 2.16 6.55 -3.13
C GLY A 141 3.52 6.07 -3.63
N VAL A 142 3.54 5.37 -4.76
CA VAL A 142 4.75 5.03 -5.52
C VAL A 142 4.63 5.70 -6.89
N ALA A 143 5.35 6.79 -7.07
CA ALA A 143 5.30 7.62 -8.27
C ALA A 143 6.53 7.37 -9.14
N VAL A 144 6.34 6.87 -10.35
CA VAL A 144 7.42 6.72 -11.33
C VAL A 144 7.46 7.97 -12.20
N MET A 145 8.57 8.69 -12.13
CA MET A 145 8.80 9.95 -12.85
C MET A 145 9.29 9.65 -14.29
N PRO A 146 8.92 10.47 -15.29
CA PRO A 146 9.32 10.25 -16.68
C PRO A 146 10.83 10.42 -16.87
N PHE A 147 11.39 9.85 -17.96
CA PHE A 147 12.78 10.11 -18.35
C PHE A 147 12.94 11.57 -18.83
N ALA A 148 14.10 12.20 -18.61
CA ALA A 148 14.38 13.53 -19.17
C ALA A 148 14.23 13.58 -20.70
N ALA A 149 14.49 12.46 -21.38
CA ALA A 149 14.34 12.31 -22.83
C ALA A 149 12.89 12.46 -23.31
N GLU A 150 11.90 12.25 -22.44
CA GLU A 150 10.48 12.41 -22.76
C GLU A 150 10.02 13.88 -22.76
N GLY A 151 10.89 14.80 -22.32
CA GLY A 151 10.72 16.23 -22.47
C GLY A 151 10.21 16.96 -21.22
N LYS A 152 10.46 18.27 -21.21
CA LYS A 152 10.20 19.15 -20.05
C LYS A 152 8.72 19.25 -19.67
N ALA A 153 7.81 19.17 -20.65
CA ALA A 153 6.38 19.26 -20.39
C ALA A 153 5.88 18.09 -19.54
N ARG A 154 6.31 16.85 -19.86
CA ARG A 154 5.99 15.66 -19.07
C ARG A 154 6.59 15.74 -17.66
N ALA A 155 7.83 16.23 -17.54
CA ALA A 155 8.47 16.40 -16.24
C ALA A 155 7.70 17.38 -15.33
N GLU A 156 7.21 18.50 -15.88
CA GLU A 156 6.45 19.47 -15.09
C GLU A 156 5.08 18.93 -14.68
N VAL A 157 4.37 18.25 -15.59
CA VAL A 157 3.13 17.54 -15.27
C VAL A 157 3.34 16.53 -14.13
N ALA A 158 4.42 15.76 -14.21
CA ALA A 158 4.75 14.78 -13.19
C ALA A 158 5.04 15.43 -11.83
N ARG A 159 5.77 16.55 -11.81
CA ARG A 159 6.10 17.30 -10.59
C ARG A 159 4.82 17.80 -9.89
N ILE A 160 3.90 18.39 -10.64
CA ILE A 160 2.64 18.90 -10.11
C ILE A 160 1.80 17.74 -9.53
N ALA A 161 1.63 16.66 -10.28
CA ALA A 161 0.86 15.50 -9.81
C ALA A 161 1.48 14.83 -8.59
N LEU A 162 2.82 14.76 -8.52
CA LEU A 162 3.55 14.24 -7.36
C LEU A 162 3.30 15.10 -6.11
N GLU A 163 3.32 16.42 -6.25
CA GLU A 163 3.04 17.35 -5.16
C GLU A 163 1.60 17.22 -4.65
N GLU A 164 0.63 17.08 -5.56
CA GLU A 164 -0.76 16.85 -5.17
C GLU A 164 -0.93 15.48 -4.48
N MET A 165 -0.36 14.40 -5.02
CA MET A 165 -0.42 13.08 -4.39
C MET A 165 0.14 13.11 -2.95
N ARG A 166 1.28 13.79 -2.75
CA ARG A 166 1.93 13.95 -1.43
C ARG A 166 1.04 14.59 -0.36
N ARG A 167 0.07 15.43 -0.75
CA ARG A 167 -0.86 16.06 0.21
C ARG A 167 -1.87 15.06 0.78
N HIS A 168 -2.07 13.94 0.10
CA HIS A 168 -3.14 12.99 0.41
C HIS A 168 -2.64 11.64 0.91
N THR A 169 -1.44 11.21 0.54
CA THR A 169 -0.86 9.95 1.03
C THR A 169 -0.11 10.11 2.36
N LEU A 170 -0.03 9.03 3.15
CA LEU A 170 0.81 8.96 4.35
C LEU A 170 2.31 9.08 4.01
N LEU A 171 2.72 8.40 2.94
CA LEU A 171 4.08 8.42 2.41
C LEU A 171 4.02 8.37 0.90
N THR A 172 4.77 9.24 0.22
CA THR A 172 4.99 9.14 -1.23
C THR A 172 6.46 8.95 -1.53
N VAL A 173 6.78 7.94 -2.31
CA VAL A 173 8.13 7.70 -2.82
C VAL A 173 8.14 7.95 -4.32
N ALA A 174 9.04 8.82 -4.76
CA ALA A 174 9.25 9.11 -6.18
C ALA A 174 10.45 8.30 -6.68
N ILE A 175 10.26 7.54 -7.75
CA ILE A 175 11.30 6.81 -8.46
C ILE A 175 11.64 7.62 -9.71
N GLU A 176 12.82 8.23 -9.69
CA GLU A 176 13.32 9.01 -10.81
C GLU A 176 14.03 8.10 -11.82
N ASN A 177 13.41 7.89 -12.97
CA ASN A 177 13.97 7.06 -14.05
C ASN A 177 15.41 7.47 -14.43
N ASP A 178 15.72 8.77 -14.44
CA ASP A 178 17.06 9.27 -14.74
C ASP A 178 18.09 9.02 -13.63
N SER A 179 17.64 8.88 -12.38
CA SER A 179 18.52 8.56 -11.25
C SER A 179 18.91 7.09 -11.25
N VAL A 180 18.01 6.21 -11.71
CA VAL A 180 18.39 4.87 -12.16
C VAL A 180 19.41 5.03 -13.29
N ALA A 181 19.10 5.82 -14.34
CA ALA A 181 19.94 6.08 -15.53
C ALA A 181 21.43 6.44 -15.25
N LYS A 182 21.70 7.13 -14.14
CA LYS A 182 23.05 7.59 -13.79
C LYS A 182 23.92 6.53 -13.14
N VAL A 183 23.33 5.53 -12.49
CA VAL A 183 24.06 4.48 -11.74
C VAL A 183 24.70 3.45 -12.68
N SER A 184 24.25 3.38 -13.94
CA SER A 184 24.67 2.34 -14.88
C SER A 184 24.71 2.84 -16.33
N LYS A 185 25.58 3.82 -16.60
CA LYS A 185 25.68 4.56 -17.87
C LYS A 185 25.84 3.71 -19.15
N ASP A 186 26.19 2.45 -19.03
CA ASP A 186 26.41 1.51 -20.15
C ASP A 186 25.17 0.63 -20.46
N LEU A 187 24.06 0.81 -19.76
CA LEU A 187 22.85 0.01 -19.94
C LEU A 187 21.96 0.53 -21.07
N GLY A 188 21.36 -0.40 -21.81
CA GLY A 188 20.32 -0.13 -22.81
C GLY A 188 18.95 0.15 -22.17
N LEU A 189 18.03 0.73 -22.94
CA LEU A 189 16.67 1.11 -22.48
C LEU A 189 15.94 -0.01 -21.73
N GLN A 190 16.02 -1.25 -22.21
CA GLN A 190 15.35 -2.38 -21.56
C GLN A 190 15.88 -2.63 -20.14
N GLN A 191 17.19 -2.58 -19.95
CA GLN A 191 17.82 -2.80 -18.65
C GLN A 191 17.46 -1.69 -17.65
N TRP A 192 17.23 -0.46 -18.12
CA TRP A 192 16.72 0.64 -17.30
C TRP A 192 15.30 0.37 -16.78
N VAL A 193 14.44 -0.14 -17.66
CA VAL A 193 13.08 -0.53 -17.30
C VAL A 193 13.13 -1.65 -16.26
N ASP A 194 13.93 -2.69 -16.48
CA ASP A 194 14.06 -3.81 -15.55
C ASP A 194 14.56 -3.37 -14.16
N LEU A 195 15.52 -2.43 -14.10
CA LEU A 195 15.99 -1.86 -12.83
C LEU A 195 14.91 -1.04 -12.11
N THR A 196 14.11 -0.29 -12.88
CA THR A 196 13.01 0.52 -12.33
C THR A 196 11.92 -0.39 -11.74
N ASP A 197 11.56 -1.45 -12.46
CA ASP A 197 10.61 -2.46 -12.03
C ASP A 197 11.08 -3.15 -10.74
N GLU A 198 12.36 -3.52 -10.66
CA GLU A 198 12.94 -4.13 -9.47
C GLU A 198 13.00 -3.17 -8.28
N ALA A 199 13.21 -1.87 -8.53
CA ALA A 199 13.13 -0.84 -7.49
C ALA A 199 11.72 -0.70 -6.92
N VAL A 200 10.69 -0.71 -7.77
CA VAL A 200 9.27 -0.71 -7.34
C VAL A 200 8.97 -1.93 -6.50
N LEU A 201 9.35 -3.12 -6.97
CA LEU A 201 9.13 -4.38 -6.25
C LEU A 201 9.76 -4.34 -4.85
N LYS A 202 11.05 -4.00 -4.77
CA LYS A 202 11.77 -3.95 -3.48
C LYS A 202 11.15 -2.95 -2.52
N LEU A 203 10.77 -1.78 -3.03
CA LEU A 203 10.17 -0.72 -2.24
C LEU A 203 8.83 -1.17 -1.65
N VAL A 204 7.92 -1.67 -2.49
CA VAL A 204 6.59 -2.11 -2.05
C VAL A 204 6.71 -3.27 -1.08
N SER A 205 7.54 -4.29 -1.38
CA SER A 205 7.74 -5.42 -0.49
C SER A 205 8.32 -5.00 0.86
N SER A 206 9.25 -4.05 0.88
CA SER A 206 9.85 -3.54 2.12
C SER A 206 8.84 -2.76 2.97
N ILE A 207 8.03 -1.90 2.35
CA ILE A 207 6.97 -1.19 3.07
C ILE A 207 5.93 -2.18 3.59
N HIS A 208 5.49 -3.11 2.75
CA HIS A 208 4.50 -4.12 3.13
C HIS A 208 5.01 -5.00 4.27
N GLU A 209 6.26 -5.46 4.22
CA GLU A 209 6.85 -6.23 5.32
C GLU A 209 6.89 -5.44 6.63
N HIS A 210 7.16 -4.13 6.56
CA HIS A 210 7.25 -3.29 7.76
C HIS A 210 5.88 -2.88 8.31
N VAL A 211 4.88 -2.68 7.44
CA VAL A 211 3.51 -2.31 7.82
C VAL A 211 2.70 -3.53 8.26
N SER A 212 2.93 -4.69 7.63
CA SER A 212 2.20 -5.92 7.93
C SER A 212 2.78 -6.71 9.10
N LYS A 213 4.01 -6.42 9.54
CA LYS A 213 4.52 -6.95 10.81
C LYS A 213 3.90 -6.13 11.95
N PRO A 214 3.08 -6.73 12.82
CA PRO A 214 2.70 -6.05 14.04
C PRO A 214 3.97 -5.77 14.84
N TYR A 215 3.91 -4.85 15.80
CA TYR A 215 4.94 -4.65 16.82
C TYR A 215 5.36 -5.92 17.58
N GLN A 216 4.83 -7.11 17.24
CA GLN A 216 5.25 -8.43 17.69
C GLN A 216 6.76 -8.57 17.75
N HIS A 217 7.55 -8.24 16.72
CA HIS A 217 9.01 -8.37 16.85
C HIS A 217 9.60 -7.46 17.95
N VAL A 218 9.04 -6.26 18.12
CA VAL A 218 9.44 -5.33 19.20
C VAL A 218 8.98 -5.85 20.56
N ILE A 219 7.79 -6.47 20.63
CA ILE A 219 7.25 -7.11 21.83
C ILE A 219 8.04 -8.37 22.18
N ASP A 220 8.42 -9.19 21.20
CA ASP A 220 9.22 -10.40 21.36
C ASP A 220 10.62 -10.04 21.86
N GLN A 221 11.27 -9.02 21.27
CA GLN A 221 12.54 -8.50 21.76
C GLN A 221 12.41 -7.93 23.19
N ALA A 222 11.31 -7.24 23.49
CA ALA A 222 11.05 -6.74 24.83
C ALA A 222 10.80 -7.88 25.84
N ILE A 223 10.12 -8.95 25.43
CA ILE A 223 9.90 -10.17 26.23
C ILE A 223 11.21 -10.91 26.46
N GLU A 224 12.01 -11.15 25.42
CA GLU A 224 13.34 -11.78 25.53
C GLU A 224 14.25 -10.98 26.45
N SER A 225 14.33 -9.66 26.25
CA SER A 225 15.12 -8.77 27.11
C SER A 225 14.63 -8.75 28.57
N ALA A 226 13.33 -8.86 28.78
CA ALA A 226 12.75 -8.95 30.12
C ALA A 226 12.97 -10.33 30.77
N GLN A 227 13.03 -11.40 29.99
CA GLN A 227 13.31 -12.76 30.45
C GLN A 227 14.80 -12.98 30.78
N GLU A 228 15.70 -12.30 30.06
CA GLU A 228 17.15 -12.28 30.38
C GLU A 228 17.47 -11.54 31.68
N CYS A 229 16.54 -10.73 32.20
CA CYS A 229 16.63 -10.11 33.52
C CYS A 229 16.15 -11.10 34.61
N GLU A 230 16.87 -12.19 34.82
CA GLU A 230 16.68 -13.06 36.00
C GLU A 230 17.17 -12.34 37.27
N ASP A 231 16.31 -11.50 37.85
CA ASP A 231 16.02 -11.46 39.30
C ASP A 231 14.95 -10.40 39.59
N GLY A 232 13.71 -10.84 39.82
CA GLY A 232 12.71 -10.09 40.59
C GLY A 232 11.60 -9.39 39.80
N THR A 233 10.46 -10.09 39.69
CA THR A 233 9.09 -9.52 39.80
C THR A 233 8.75 -8.37 38.83
N ILE A 234 8.53 -8.68 37.55
CA ILE A 234 7.84 -7.75 36.63
C ILE A 234 6.48 -8.36 36.29
N ASP A 235 5.43 -7.80 36.88
CA ASP A 235 4.04 -8.03 36.46
C ASP A 235 3.76 -7.15 35.24
N ILE A 236 3.56 -7.76 34.08
CA ILE A 236 3.26 -7.06 32.82
C ILE A 236 1.77 -7.22 32.52
N GLU A 237 0.99 -6.17 32.75
CA GLU A 237 -0.46 -6.16 32.50
C GLU A 237 -0.78 -5.47 31.17
N PHE A 238 -1.08 -6.27 30.13
CA PHE A 238 -1.46 -5.76 28.81
C PHE A 238 -2.91 -5.25 28.82
N HIS A 239 -3.08 -3.93 28.73
CA HIS A 239 -4.40 -3.32 28.55
C HIS A 239 -4.82 -3.39 27.08
N ARG A 240 -5.68 -4.35 26.73
CA ARG A 240 -6.42 -4.35 25.46
C ARG A 240 -7.61 -3.41 25.57
N ASP A 241 -7.43 -2.13 25.26
CA ASP A 241 -8.57 -1.29 24.89
C ASP A 241 -8.95 -1.59 23.44
N ILE A 242 -9.80 -2.60 23.26
CA ILE A 242 -10.64 -2.70 22.08
C ILE A 242 -11.92 -1.96 22.46
N GLY A 243 -12.10 -0.75 21.91
CA GLY A 243 -13.23 0.10 22.24
C GLY A 243 -14.57 -0.63 22.05
N GLU A 244 -15.28 -0.86 23.15
CA GLU A 244 -16.67 -1.28 23.09
C GLU A 244 -17.51 -0.11 22.58
N ALA A 245 -18.12 -0.31 21.40
CA ALA A 245 -19.16 0.55 20.87
C ALA A 245 -20.32 0.65 21.87
N SER A 246 -20.53 1.85 22.42
CA SER A 246 -21.65 2.18 23.29
C SER A 246 -22.99 2.10 22.55
N GLY A 247 -23.77 1.05 22.81
CA GLY A 247 -25.21 0.99 22.54
C GLY A 247 -26.03 1.44 23.77
N PRO A 248 -27.23 2.03 23.60
CA PRO A 248 -27.92 2.71 24.68
C PRO A 248 -28.56 1.71 25.66
N ARG A 249 -28.26 1.85 26.95
CA ARG A 249 -29.01 1.20 28.03
C ARG A 249 -30.14 2.12 28.49
N ASN A 250 -31.37 1.64 28.27
CA ASN A 250 -32.60 2.19 28.80
C ASN A 250 -32.48 2.47 30.31
N GLN A 251 -32.90 3.66 30.73
CA GLN A 251 -33.22 3.94 32.12
C GLN A 251 -34.66 3.46 32.37
N GLU A 252 -34.79 2.34 33.07
CA GLU A 252 -35.97 2.04 33.89
C GLU A 252 -35.55 2.13 35.35
N SER A 253 -36.14 3.07 36.09
CA SER A 253 -36.26 3.07 37.56
C SER A 253 -37.26 4.15 37.98
N ALA A 254 -38.55 3.81 37.98
CA ALA A 254 -39.53 4.15 39.01
C ALA A 254 -40.77 3.25 38.84
#